data_AF-A0A959YPR4-F1
#
_entry.id   AF-A0A959YPR4-F1
#
_cell.length_a   1.000
_cell.length_b   1.000
_cell.length_c   1.000
_cell.angle_alpha   90.00
_cell.angle_beta   90.00
_cell.angle_gamma   90.00
#
_symmetry.space_group_name_H-M   'P 1'
#
loop_
_entity.id
_entity.type
_entity.pdbx_description
1 polymer ?
#
loop_
_entity_poly.entity_id
_entity_poly.type
_entity_poly.pdbx_seq_one_letter_code
_entity_poly.pdbx_strand_id
1 'polypeptide(L)'
;MKKIILIGLSVLLLTGCFWDEPTNTRHLVKDFNLGWWAEPRYQSLFQNSDKNEYGGGVIISETVFAVGYDDNFILAKQHPNNDDTISWNNINEHETWKLDSVPSDTLGDQRSYVKINGEWYGISNGRNMHHDLFPDKKITYYYIIDIRNYDRRKWRSKEKVYKFETEMEFDEKRKELGVPDNLTFTLIDKDLE
;
A
#
# COMPACT_ATOMS: atom_id res chain seq x y z
N MET A 1 -51.11 5.40 -12.07
CA MET A 1 -50.37 5.36 -10.77
C MET A 1 -49.41 4.17 -10.68
N LYS A 2 -49.84 2.92 -10.87
CA LYS A 2 -48.93 1.73 -10.82
C LYS A 2 -47.73 1.77 -11.78
N LYS A 3 -47.89 2.32 -13.00
CA LYS A 3 -46.80 2.46 -13.99
C LYS A 3 -45.75 3.53 -13.63
N ILE A 4 -46.14 4.57 -12.89
CA ILE A 4 -45.23 5.66 -12.47
C ILE A 4 -44.38 5.19 -11.27
N ILE A 5 -44.97 4.37 -10.39
CA ILE A 5 -44.25 3.73 -9.28
C ILE A 5 -43.18 2.76 -9.79
N LEU A 6 -43.47 2.00 -10.85
CA LEU A 6 -42.48 1.09 -11.45
C LEU A 6 -41.27 1.85 -12.02
N ILE A 7 -41.49 3.00 -12.67
CA ILE A 7 -40.41 3.82 -13.26
C ILE A 7 -39.55 4.46 -12.15
N GLY A 8 -40.16 4.93 -11.05
CA GLY A 8 -39.42 5.46 -9.91
C GLY A 8 -38.54 4.41 -9.21
N LEU A 9 -39.02 3.16 -9.12
CA LEU A 9 -38.24 2.05 -8.56
C LEU A 9 -37.07 1.63 -9.48
N SER A 10 -37.25 1.71 -10.80
CA SER A 10 -36.20 1.40 -11.77
C SER A 10 -35.06 2.43 -11.78
N VAL A 11 -35.34 3.71 -11.48
CA VAL A 11 -34.30 4.75 -11.40
C VAL A 11 -33.42 4.60 -10.15
N LEU A 12 -33.97 4.08 -9.04
CA LEU A 12 -33.23 3.79 -7.81
C LEU A 12 -32.28 2.58 -7.94
N LEU A 13 -32.50 1.69 -8.91
CA LEU A 13 -31.64 0.54 -9.17
C LEU A 13 -30.52 0.83 -10.18
N LEU A 14 -30.52 2.02 -10.80
CA LEU A 14 -29.50 2.45 -11.78
C LEU A 14 -28.36 3.26 -11.17
N THR A 15 -28.36 3.50 -9.85
CA THR A 15 -27.20 4.05 -9.14
C THR A 15 -26.22 2.90 -8.78
N GLY A 16 -25.85 2.10 -9.77
CA GLY A 16 -24.66 1.26 -9.67
C GLY A 16 -23.44 2.18 -9.63
N CYS A 17 -22.56 1.99 -8.65
CA CYS A 17 -21.35 2.79 -8.38
C CYS A 17 -21.53 4.08 -7.56
N PHE A 18 -22.41 4.08 -6.56
CA PHE A 18 -22.41 5.14 -5.51
C PHE A 18 -21.48 4.83 -4.32
N TRP A 19 -20.83 3.67 -4.32
CA TRP A 19 -20.02 3.14 -3.22
C TRP A 19 -18.57 2.86 -3.64
N ASP A 20 -18.07 3.55 -4.65
CA ASP A 20 -16.64 3.48 -4.95
C ASP A 20 -15.91 4.32 -3.91
N GLU A 21 -15.09 3.67 -3.08
CA GLU A 21 -14.27 4.37 -2.11
C GLU A 21 -13.28 5.29 -2.84
N PRO A 22 -13.05 6.51 -2.32
CA PRO A 22 -12.24 7.49 -3.02
C PRO A 22 -10.81 6.97 -3.19
N THR A 23 -10.32 7.03 -4.42
CA THR A 23 -8.91 6.84 -4.72
C THR A 23 -8.19 8.18 -4.67
N ASN A 24 -6.95 8.17 -4.20
CA ASN A 24 -6.10 9.34 -4.19
C ASN A 24 -4.90 9.07 -5.09
N THR A 25 -4.62 10.00 -5.99
CA THR A 25 -3.46 9.93 -6.89
C THR A 25 -2.74 11.26 -6.87
N ARG A 26 -1.42 11.18 -6.70
CA ARG A 26 -0.51 12.30 -6.77
C ARG A 26 0.57 12.01 -7.80
N HIS A 27 0.57 12.81 -8.85
CA HIS A 27 1.64 12.76 -9.84
C HIS A 27 2.99 13.14 -9.21
N LEU A 28 4.02 12.32 -9.45
CA LEU A 28 5.40 12.62 -9.05
C LEU A 28 6.15 13.24 -10.23
N VAL A 29 6.56 12.41 -11.18
CA VAL A 29 7.37 12.78 -12.33
C VAL A 29 7.18 11.79 -13.47
N LYS A 30 7.22 12.26 -14.73
CA LYS A 30 7.04 11.44 -15.95
C LYS A 30 5.73 10.64 -15.94
N ASP A 31 5.80 9.32 -15.83
CA ASP A 31 4.65 8.41 -15.72
C ASP A 31 4.58 7.74 -14.33
N PHE A 32 5.25 8.30 -13.32
CA PHE A 32 5.26 7.77 -11.96
C PHE A 32 4.35 8.58 -11.07
N ASN A 33 3.53 7.87 -10.30
CA ASN A 33 2.53 8.44 -9.42
C ASN A 33 2.58 7.72 -8.06
N LEU A 34 2.22 8.45 -7.01
CA LEU A 34 1.94 7.91 -5.68
C LEU A 34 0.43 7.88 -5.51
N GLY A 35 -0.14 6.78 -5.04
CA GLY A 35 -1.58 6.74 -4.79
C GLY A 35 -2.01 5.56 -3.93
N TRP A 36 -3.23 5.67 -3.43
CA TRP A 36 -3.83 4.70 -2.52
C TRP A 36 -5.34 4.67 -2.70
N TRP A 37 -5.91 3.55 -2.29
CA TRP A 37 -7.33 3.34 -2.16
C TRP A 37 -7.70 3.38 -0.68
N ALA A 38 -8.84 3.99 -0.35
CA ALA A 38 -9.41 4.07 0.99
C ALA A 38 -8.59 4.87 2.02
N GLU A 39 -7.40 4.38 2.39
CA GLU A 39 -6.61 4.86 3.52
C GLU A 39 -5.14 5.13 3.13
N PRO A 40 -4.48 6.14 3.74
CA PRO A 40 -3.09 6.51 3.42
C PRO A 40 -2.09 5.34 3.57
N ARG A 41 -2.33 4.40 4.49
CA ARG A 41 -1.49 3.20 4.65
C ARG A 41 -1.38 2.33 3.39
N TYR A 42 -2.32 2.43 2.45
CA TYR A 42 -2.27 1.75 1.16
C TYR A 42 -1.49 2.52 0.08
N GLN A 43 -0.70 3.53 0.47
CA GLN A 43 0.15 4.30 -0.43
C GLN A 43 1.14 3.41 -1.17
N SER A 44 1.03 3.43 -2.50
CA SER A 44 1.86 2.65 -3.42
C SER A 44 2.44 3.56 -4.49
N LEU A 45 3.64 3.23 -4.96
CA LEU A 45 4.26 3.91 -6.08
C LEU A 45 4.02 3.08 -7.34
N PHE A 46 3.34 3.66 -8.32
CA PHE A 46 2.98 2.97 -9.55
C PHE A 46 3.33 3.78 -10.79
N GLN A 47 3.40 3.07 -11.91
CA GLN A 47 3.67 3.61 -13.23
C GLN A 47 2.38 3.62 -14.06
N ASN A 48 1.91 4.81 -14.43
CA ASN A 48 0.78 5.04 -15.33
C ASN A 48 1.00 6.32 -16.16
N SER A 49 0.64 6.28 -17.44
CA SER A 49 0.65 7.47 -18.29
C SER A 49 -0.48 8.44 -18.01
N ASP A 50 -1.61 7.97 -17.49
CA ASP A 50 -2.63 8.88 -16.98
C ASP A 50 -2.22 9.34 -15.58
N LYS A 51 -2.00 10.66 -15.45
CA LYS A 51 -1.51 11.29 -14.22
C LYS A 51 -2.60 11.46 -13.17
N ASN A 52 -3.85 11.29 -13.55
CA ASN A 52 -5.02 11.50 -12.69
C ASN A 52 -5.73 10.20 -12.33
N GLU A 53 -5.30 9.08 -12.91
CA GLU A 53 -5.93 7.77 -12.68
C GLU A 53 -5.13 6.94 -11.68
N TYR A 54 -5.84 6.40 -10.70
CA TYR A 54 -5.28 5.43 -9.76
C TYR A 54 -5.07 4.09 -10.45
N GLY A 55 -3.93 3.46 -10.19
CA GLY A 55 -3.58 2.15 -10.72
C GLY A 55 -2.60 2.20 -11.90
N GLY A 56 -2.06 1.05 -12.24
CA GLY A 56 -0.98 0.91 -13.24
C GLY A 56 -0.01 -0.20 -12.86
N GLY A 57 1.21 -0.15 -13.40
CA GLY A 57 2.27 -1.07 -13.02
C GLY A 57 2.83 -0.71 -11.65
N VAL A 58 2.58 -1.52 -10.63
CA VAL A 58 3.11 -1.29 -9.28
C VAL A 58 4.64 -1.41 -9.29
N ILE A 59 5.32 -0.38 -8.79
CA ILE A 59 6.78 -0.29 -8.70
C ILE A 59 7.23 -0.58 -7.27
N ILE A 60 6.54 0.02 -6.30
CA ILE A 60 6.66 -0.28 -4.88
C ILE A 60 5.23 -0.53 -4.40
N SER A 61 5.01 -1.66 -3.72
CA SER A 61 3.71 -2.01 -3.13
C SER A 61 3.30 -1.02 -2.05
N GLU A 62 2.17 -1.27 -1.38
CA GLU A 62 1.59 -0.41 -0.34
C GLU A 62 2.57 0.02 0.79
N THR A 63 2.12 0.89 1.69
CA THR A 63 2.89 1.40 2.85
C THR A 63 4.14 2.21 2.51
N VAL A 64 4.17 2.84 1.34
CA VAL A 64 5.11 3.92 1.01
C VAL A 64 4.75 5.17 1.81
N PHE A 65 5.67 5.69 2.62
CA PHE A 65 5.38 6.83 3.50
C PHE A 65 6.26 8.05 3.25
N ALA A 66 7.42 7.89 2.61
CA ALA A 66 8.27 9.01 2.28
C ALA A 66 8.72 8.94 0.83
N VAL A 67 8.61 10.05 0.09
CA VAL A 67 9.02 10.14 -1.32
C VAL A 67 9.76 11.45 -1.58
N GLY A 68 10.84 11.38 -2.36
CA GLY A 68 11.54 12.53 -2.92
C GLY A 68 11.85 12.27 -4.39
N TYR A 69 11.77 13.26 -5.27
CA TYR A 69 12.03 13.04 -6.69
C TYR A 69 12.54 14.29 -7.40
N ASP A 70 13.26 14.07 -8.49
CA ASP A 70 13.61 15.05 -9.51
C ASP A 70 13.35 14.45 -10.91
N ASP A 71 13.88 15.07 -11.96
CA ASP A 71 13.70 14.56 -13.33
C ASP A 71 14.45 13.24 -13.60
N ASN A 72 15.34 12.82 -12.71
CA ASN A 72 16.30 11.73 -12.92
C ASN A 72 16.13 10.55 -11.97
N PHE A 73 15.64 10.79 -10.76
CA PHE A 73 15.51 9.80 -9.71
C PHE A 73 14.24 9.99 -8.90
N ILE A 74 13.76 8.88 -8.35
CA ILE A 74 12.78 8.87 -7.27
C ILE A 74 13.38 8.09 -6.10
N LEU A 75 13.29 8.67 -4.91
CA LEU A 75 13.63 8.05 -3.64
C LEU A 75 12.34 7.72 -2.92
N ALA A 76 12.27 6.55 -2.27
CA ALA A 76 11.12 6.21 -1.45
C ALA A 76 11.52 5.44 -0.18
N LYS A 77 10.71 5.57 0.87
CA LYS A 77 10.72 4.71 2.05
C LYS A 77 9.40 3.95 2.16
N GLN A 78 9.48 2.71 2.59
CA GLN A 78 8.34 1.82 2.73
C GLN A 78 8.49 1.00 4.02
N HIS A 79 7.40 0.76 4.72
CA HIS A 79 7.34 -0.33 5.70
C HIS A 79 6.90 -1.63 5.01
N PRO A 80 7.43 -2.81 5.35
CA PRO A 80 6.91 -4.05 4.79
C PRO A 80 5.43 -4.25 5.12
N ASN A 81 4.76 -4.90 4.18
CA ASN A 81 3.56 -5.65 4.49
C ASN A 81 3.97 -7.08 4.86
N ASN A 82 3.85 -7.44 6.13
CA ASN A 82 4.21 -8.79 6.58
C ASN A 82 3.18 -9.85 6.16
N ASP A 83 2.06 -9.48 5.53
CA ASP A 83 1.04 -10.42 5.03
C ASP A 83 1.62 -11.46 4.05
N ASP A 84 2.53 -11.03 3.18
CA ASP A 84 3.22 -11.92 2.22
C ASP A 84 4.16 -12.94 2.89
N THR A 85 4.60 -12.67 4.12
CA THR A 85 5.50 -13.58 4.88
C THR A 85 4.73 -14.60 5.73
N ILE A 86 3.43 -14.40 5.94
CA ILE A 86 2.57 -15.36 6.64
C ILE A 86 2.13 -16.43 5.64
N SER A 87 3.02 -17.40 5.42
CA SER A 87 2.64 -18.68 4.80
C SER A 87 1.57 -19.37 5.65
N TRP A 88 0.48 -19.83 5.04
CA TRP A 88 -0.55 -20.67 5.68
C TRP A 88 0.01 -21.87 6.45
N ASN A 89 1.25 -22.28 6.16
CA ASN A 89 1.93 -23.40 6.79
C ASN A 89 2.59 -23.05 8.14
N ASN A 90 2.73 -21.75 8.49
CA ASN A 90 3.35 -21.26 9.72
C ASN A 90 2.35 -20.52 10.65
N ILE A 91 1.05 -20.80 10.53
CA ILE A 91 0.01 -20.27 11.45
C ILE A 91 0.30 -20.64 12.93
N ASN A 92 1.10 -21.68 13.17
CA ASN A 92 1.48 -22.10 14.52
C ASN A 92 2.61 -21.26 15.15
N GLU A 93 3.26 -20.36 14.39
CA GLU A 93 4.42 -19.57 14.86
C GLU A 93 4.13 -18.06 15.02
N HIS A 94 2.92 -17.59 14.68
CA HIS A 94 2.57 -16.18 14.85
C HIS A 94 1.56 -15.92 15.97
N GLU A 95 1.89 -14.90 16.73
CA GLU A 95 1.33 -14.53 18.04
C GLU A 95 -0.16 -14.21 17.94
N THR A 96 -0.96 -14.97 18.68
CA THR A 96 -2.35 -14.64 18.97
C THR A 96 -2.39 -13.26 19.65
N TRP A 97 -3.13 -12.30 19.11
CA TRP A 97 -3.31 -11.00 19.78
C TRP A 97 -4.62 -10.95 20.53
N LYS A 98 -4.58 -10.46 21.76
CA LYS A 98 -5.76 -10.35 22.63
C LYS A 98 -6.70 -9.27 22.12
N LEU A 99 -7.99 -9.55 22.08
CA LEU A 99 -9.04 -8.60 21.70
C LEU A 99 -9.59 -7.88 22.93
N ASP A 100 -9.71 -6.55 22.83
CA ASP A 100 -10.28 -5.71 23.88
C ASP A 100 -11.81 -5.85 24.02
N SER A 101 -12.47 -6.46 23.04
CA SER A 101 -13.90 -6.74 23.08
C SER A 101 -14.26 -8.05 22.37
N VAL A 102 -15.38 -8.65 22.76
CA VAL A 102 -15.87 -9.88 22.14
C VAL A 102 -16.28 -9.56 20.69
N PRO A 103 -15.78 -10.31 19.68
CA PRO A 103 -16.22 -10.11 18.30
C PRO A 103 -17.74 -10.28 18.23
N SER A 104 -18.45 -9.32 17.64
CA SER A 104 -19.91 -9.43 17.50
C SER A 104 -20.26 -10.69 16.70
N ASP A 105 -21.35 -11.34 17.08
CA ASP A 105 -21.92 -12.54 16.45
C ASP A 105 -22.21 -12.38 14.93
N THR A 106 -22.09 -11.15 14.41
CA THR A 106 -22.28 -10.77 13.00
C THR A 106 -21.10 -11.13 12.09
N LEU A 107 -19.96 -11.57 12.63
CA LEU A 107 -18.80 -11.97 11.83
C LEU A 107 -18.95 -13.44 11.41
N GLY A 108 -19.65 -13.65 10.29
CA GLY A 108 -19.94 -14.98 9.76
C GLY A 108 -18.68 -15.84 9.52
N ASP A 109 -18.77 -17.12 9.89
CA ASP A 109 -17.96 -18.31 9.54
C ASP A 109 -16.48 -18.14 9.09
N GLN A 110 -15.76 -17.14 9.61
CA GLN A 110 -14.34 -16.95 9.32
C GLN A 110 -13.49 -17.36 10.52
N ARG A 111 -12.52 -18.25 10.24
CA ARG A 111 -11.59 -18.92 11.16
C ARG A 111 -10.52 -17.97 11.74
N SER A 112 -10.89 -16.73 12.03
CA SER A 112 -9.98 -15.62 12.32
C SER A 112 -9.91 -15.29 13.80
N TYR A 113 -10.50 -16.11 14.67
CA TYR A 113 -10.51 -15.89 16.12
C TYR A 113 -10.44 -17.20 16.89
N VAL A 114 -9.77 -17.20 18.04
CA VAL A 114 -9.70 -18.32 18.99
C VAL A 114 -9.94 -17.80 20.40
N LYS A 115 -10.56 -18.65 21.25
CA LYS A 115 -10.72 -18.37 22.67
C LYS A 115 -9.68 -19.18 23.46
N ILE A 116 -8.80 -18.49 24.18
CA ILE A 116 -7.75 -19.10 25.01
C ILE A 116 -7.96 -18.60 26.45
N ASN A 117 -8.13 -19.52 27.41
CA ASN A 117 -8.31 -19.20 28.83
C ASN A 117 -9.42 -18.17 29.15
N GLY A 118 -10.49 -18.14 28.34
CA GLY A 118 -11.60 -17.22 28.56
C GLY A 118 -11.49 -15.89 27.80
N GLU A 119 -10.30 -15.57 27.27
CA GLU A 119 -10.02 -14.36 26.51
C GLU A 119 -10.06 -14.65 25.01
N TRP A 120 -10.49 -13.66 24.23
CA TRP A 120 -10.58 -13.77 22.78
C TRP A 120 -9.31 -13.26 22.12
N TYR A 121 -8.87 -13.99 21.10
CA TYR A 121 -7.70 -13.64 20.32
C TYR A 121 -8.06 -13.65 18.85
N GLY A 122 -7.48 -12.72 18.09
CA GLY A 122 -7.49 -12.80 16.64
C GLY A 122 -6.44 -13.78 16.14
N ILE A 123 -6.75 -14.41 15.01
CA ILE A 123 -5.88 -15.26 14.22
C ILE A 123 -5.74 -14.58 12.86
N SER A 124 -4.52 -14.34 12.41
CA SER A 124 -4.30 -13.84 11.06
C SER A 124 -4.81 -14.87 10.06
N ASN A 125 -5.83 -14.52 9.28
CA ASN A 125 -6.37 -15.37 8.21
C ASN A 125 -5.89 -14.94 6.81
N GLY A 126 -4.85 -14.10 6.74
CA GLY A 126 -4.32 -13.53 5.50
C GLY A 126 -5.32 -12.67 4.71
N ARG A 127 -6.46 -12.29 5.32
CA ARG A 127 -7.48 -11.41 4.70
C ARG A 127 -7.92 -10.26 5.60
N ASN A 128 -7.83 -10.42 6.92
CA ASN A 128 -8.19 -9.43 7.92
C ASN A 128 -7.05 -9.33 8.94
N MET A 129 -5.96 -8.66 8.57
CA MET A 129 -4.91 -8.31 9.52
C MET A 129 -5.40 -7.24 10.50
N HIS A 130 -4.95 -7.31 11.75
CA HIS A 130 -5.13 -6.21 12.69
C HIS A 130 -4.45 -4.95 12.13
N HIS A 131 -5.05 -3.78 12.37
CA HIS A 131 -4.54 -2.49 11.89
C HIS A 131 -3.08 -2.21 12.34
N ASP A 132 -2.63 -2.88 13.41
CA ASP A 132 -1.29 -2.72 13.99
C ASP A 132 -0.21 -3.62 13.35
N LEU A 133 -0.57 -4.57 12.49
CA LEU A 133 0.37 -5.46 11.79
C LEU A 133 0.71 -4.97 10.37
N PHE A 134 0.05 -3.91 9.92
CA PHE A 134 0.16 -3.38 8.58
C PHE A 134 -0.06 -1.86 8.59
N PRO A 135 0.99 -1.05 8.40
CA PRO A 135 2.40 -1.44 8.16
C PRO A 135 3.15 -2.02 9.37
N ASP A 136 4.16 -2.86 9.12
CA ASP A 136 5.20 -3.14 10.14
C ASP A 136 6.22 -2.00 10.21
N LYS A 137 5.95 -1.05 11.11
CA LYS A 137 6.79 0.14 11.30
C LYS A 137 8.18 -0.14 11.87
N LYS A 138 8.47 -1.36 12.34
CA LYS A 138 9.79 -1.71 12.90
C LYS A 138 10.86 -1.82 11.82
N ILE A 139 10.46 -2.08 10.59
CA ILE A 139 11.37 -2.27 9.45
C ILE A 139 11.10 -1.16 8.45
N THR A 140 12.16 -0.52 7.96
CA THR A 140 12.05 0.47 6.87
C THR A 140 12.90 0.00 5.71
N TYR A 141 12.27 -0.17 4.55
CA TYR A 141 12.96 -0.35 3.28
C TYR A 141 13.16 0.99 2.59
N TYR A 142 14.31 1.11 1.94
CA TYR A 142 14.73 2.29 1.20
C TYR A 142 14.82 1.94 -0.28
N TYR A 143 14.37 2.85 -1.13
CA TYR A 143 14.32 2.64 -2.57
C TYR A 143 14.98 3.78 -3.34
N ILE A 144 15.70 3.41 -4.40
CA ILE A 144 16.16 4.32 -5.45
C ILE A 144 15.60 3.83 -6.78
N ILE A 145 14.91 4.70 -7.51
CA ILE A 145 14.35 4.42 -8.84
C ILE A 145 15.07 5.32 -9.86
N ASP A 146 15.88 4.72 -10.73
CA ASP A 146 16.62 5.42 -11.80
C ASP A 146 15.72 5.63 -13.03
N ILE A 147 15.39 6.89 -13.30
CA ILE A 147 14.51 7.32 -14.39
C ILE A 147 15.21 8.22 -15.40
N ARG A 148 16.55 8.39 -15.36
CA ARG A 148 17.32 9.29 -16.24
C ARG A 148 17.02 9.11 -17.73
N ASN A 149 16.95 7.86 -18.19
CA ASN A 149 16.69 7.48 -19.59
C ASN A 149 15.29 6.84 -19.75
N TYR A 150 14.31 7.38 -19.03
CA TYR A 150 12.96 6.82 -19.04
C TYR A 150 12.33 6.89 -20.44
N ASP A 151 12.05 5.69 -20.99
CA ASP A 151 11.18 5.45 -22.13
C ASP A 151 10.20 4.38 -21.69
N ARG A 152 8.90 4.70 -21.67
CA ARG A 152 7.83 3.83 -21.18
C ARG A 152 7.89 2.40 -21.76
N ARG A 153 8.30 2.24 -23.02
CA ARG A 153 8.31 0.93 -23.70
C ARG A 153 9.54 0.10 -23.33
N LYS A 154 10.64 0.76 -22.98
CA LYS A 154 11.96 0.13 -22.74
C LYS A 154 12.33 0.04 -21.27
N TRP A 155 11.80 0.94 -20.43
CA TRP A 155 12.12 0.99 -19.02
C TRP A 155 11.56 -0.27 -18.32
N ARG A 156 12.37 -0.86 -17.43
CA ARG A 156 12.07 -2.09 -16.71
C ARG A 156 12.44 -1.90 -15.25
N SER A 157 11.46 -2.08 -14.37
CA SER A 157 11.63 -1.93 -12.91
C SER A 157 12.75 -2.82 -12.37
N LYS A 158 12.85 -4.06 -12.85
CA LYS A 158 13.87 -5.04 -12.43
C LYS A 158 15.33 -4.53 -12.53
N GLU A 159 15.62 -3.64 -13.47
CA GLU A 159 16.98 -3.13 -13.71
C GLU A 159 17.23 -1.74 -13.11
N LYS A 160 16.16 -1.08 -12.67
CA LYS A 160 16.14 0.36 -12.37
C LYS A 160 15.59 0.71 -10.99
N VAL A 161 15.05 -0.27 -10.29
CA VAL A 161 14.58 -0.14 -8.91
C VAL A 161 15.55 -0.90 -8.01
N TYR A 162 16.13 -0.17 -7.07
CA TYR A 162 17.04 -0.71 -6.06
C TYR A 162 16.35 -0.63 -4.71
N LYS A 163 16.35 -1.73 -3.95
CA LYS A 163 15.75 -1.86 -2.61
C LYS A 163 16.85 -2.17 -1.60
N PHE A 164 16.79 -1.54 -0.43
CA PHE A 164 17.75 -1.70 0.66
C PHE A 164 17.04 -1.89 1.99
N GLU A 165 17.65 -2.67 2.88
CA GLU A 165 17.14 -2.91 4.24
C GLU A 165 17.73 -1.94 5.26
N THR A 166 18.81 -1.26 4.89
CA THR A 166 19.50 -0.30 5.76
C THR A 166 19.72 1.03 5.05
N GLU A 167 19.72 2.11 5.84
CA GLU A 167 20.01 3.46 5.34
C GLU A 167 21.46 3.57 4.83
N MET A 168 22.39 2.82 5.43
CA MET A 168 23.79 2.80 5.03
C MET A 168 23.97 2.27 3.60
N GLU A 169 23.37 1.12 3.28
CA GLU A 169 23.44 0.55 1.91
C GLU A 169 22.75 1.46 0.88
N PHE A 170 21.64 2.08 1.28
CA PHE A 170 20.95 3.08 0.47
C PHE A 170 21.86 4.27 0.16
N ASP A 171 22.54 4.84 1.15
CA ASP A 171 23.43 5.98 0.99
C ASP A 171 24.67 5.65 0.14
N GLU A 172 25.22 4.44 0.28
CA GLU A 172 26.31 3.95 -0.56
C GLU A 172 25.86 3.86 -2.03
N LYS A 173 24.71 3.25 -2.30
CA LYS A 173 24.18 3.17 -3.66
C LYS A 173 23.83 4.55 -4.22
N ARG A 174 23.27 5.42 -3.38
CA ARG A 174 22.91 6.80 -3.75
C ARG A 174 24.12 7.55 -4.30
N LYS A 175 25.29 7.42 -3.64
CA LYS A 175 26.56 7.97 -4.10
C LYS A 175 27.06 7.30 -5.38
N GLU A 176 27.01 5.97 -5.46
CA GLU A 176 27.44 5.21 -6.64
C GLU A 176 26.68 5.62 -7.91
N LEU A 177 25.36 5.84 -7.79
CA LEU A 177 24.49 6.22 -8.91
C LEU A 177 24.60 7.70 -9.29
N GLY A 178 25.27 8.51 -8.47
CA GLY A 178 25.39 9.96 -8.64
C GLY A 178 24.08 10.69 -8.38
N VAL A 179 23.28 10.21 -7.43
CA VAL A 179 22.05 10.90 -7.00
C VAL A 179 22.46 12.20 -6.26
N PRO A 180 21.88 13.36 -6.61
CA PRO A 180 22.23 14.61 -5.95
C PRO A 180 21.99 14.61 -4.44
N ASP A 181 22.92 15.17 -3.66
CA ASP A 181 22.81 15.25 -2.19
C ASP A 181 21.61 16.07 -1.72
N ASN A 182 21.20 17.06 -2.53
CA ASN A 182 20.03 17.90 -2.27
C ASN A 182 18.69 17.23 -2.61
N LEU A 183 18.69 16.06 -3.25
CA LEU A 183 17.47 15.28 -3.47
C LEU A 183 17.08 14.58 -2.16
N THR A 184 16.12 15.15 -1.43
CA THR A 184 15.64 14.64 -0.15
C THR A 184 14.18 14.21 -0.22
N PHE A 185 13.70 13.51 0.80
CA PHE A 185 12.28 13.16 0.95
C PHE A 185 11.47 14.43 1.24
N THR A 186 10.51 14.76 0.39
CA THR A 186 9.70 15.97 0.50
C THR A 186 8.23 15.67 0.76
N LEU A 187 7.77 14.49 0.35
CA LEU A 187 6.44 13.98 0.65
C LEU A 187 6.60 13.00 1.81
N ILE A 188 6.03 13.33 2.97
CA ILE A 188 6.14 12.51 4.18
C ILE A 188 4.74 12.34 4.76
N ASP A 189 4.29 11.11 4.87
CA ASP A 189 3.12 10.71 5.62
C ASP A 189 3.52 10.44 7.07
N LYS A 190 3.21 11.38 7.95
CA LYS A 190 3.57 11.33 9.37
C LYS A 190 2.81 10.27 10.15
N ASP A 191 1.67 9.81 9.64
CA ASP A 191 0.91 8.75 10.29
C ASP A 191 1.56 7.39 10.04
N LEU A 192 2.46 7.30 9.05
CA LEU A 192 3.21 6.10 8.70
C LEU A 192 4.68 6.16 9.12
N GLU A 193 5.31 7.34 9.17
CA GLU A 193 6.64 7.58 9.79
C GLU A 193 6.73 7.04 11.24
#